data_AF-A0A8R1HMY5-F1
#
_entry.id   AF-A0A8R1HMY5-F1
#
_cell.length_a   1.000
_cell.length_b   1.000
_cell.length_c   1.000
_cell.angle_alpha   90.00
_cell.angle_beta   90.00
_cell.angle_gamma   90.00
#
_symmetry.space_group_name_H-M   'P 1'
#
loop_
_entity.id
_entity.type
_entity.pdbx_description
1 polymer ?
#
loop_
_entity_poly.entity_id
_entity_poly.type
_entity_poly.pdbx_seq_one_letter_code
_entity_poly.pdbx_strand_id
1 'polypeptide(L)'
;MISILQYGGVQANPLYNCSAKTSEEWTEQLGTKRPLLGFVVMLFGIFIEIIYVPCLCAIYKRRLLQHSCYKIMFLLGVTDMIATSITSVLSGYLFIVGAVFCTYPELVYVAGSFALGGWVCSCALTLLLIINRICDILAPRISEFLFSTYRTWLVATIPFVYTLMVIIFAHPILFNSTVMAFIGDPLIYKDMSGAYYNPIQVLNNVVFITGTITFYGAYCFFMTKSQRGYKVSSSRSVFIQSTLICSINCSAALVYSVMMFVTPNEYIVLFGELSWSLVHGGSARPSKIMKS
;
A
#
# COMPACT_ATOMS: atom_id res chain seq x y z
N MET A 1 -12.85 -8.25 -6.92
CA MET A 1 -13.67 -9.46 -6.59
C MET A 1 -14.92 -9.62 -7.45
N ILE A 2 -15.34 -8.58 -8.18
CA ILE A 2 -16.56 -8.62 -9.01
C ILE A 2 -16.60 -9.76 -10.03
N SER A 3 -15.45 -10.21 -10.56
CA SER A 3 -15.39 -11.39 -11.45
C SER A 3 -15.98 -12.63 -10.79
N ILE A 4 -15.67 -12.89 -9.52
CA ILE A 4 -16.18 -14.06 -8.79
C ILE A 4 -17.69 -13.91 -8.57
N LEU A 5 -18.14 -12.71 -8.23
CA LEU A 5 -19.56 -12.42 -7.97
C LEU A 5 -20.43 -12.52 -9.24
N GLN A 6 -19.90 -12.07 -10.39
CA GLN A 6 -20.65 -12.03 -11.65
C GLN A 6 -20.58 -13.34 -12.43
N TYR A 7 -19.41 -13.97 -12.49
CA TYR A 7 -19.15 -15.14 -13.34
C TYR A 7 -19.10 -16.46 -12.54
N GLY A 8 -19.19 -16.43 -11.21
CA GLY A 8 -19.15 -17.62 -10.35
C GLY A 8 -17.74 -18.19 -10.12
N GLY A 9 -16.70 -17.52 -10.62
CA GLY A 9 -15.29 -17.89 -10.43
C GLY A 9 -14.36 -17.00 -11.26
N VAL A 10 -13.06 -16.98 -10.96
CA VAL A 10 -12.11 -16.16 -11.72
C VAL A 10 -11.95 -16.72 -13.14
N GLN A 11 -11.82 -18.04 -13.27
CA GLN A 11 -11.63 -18.71 -14.56
C GLN A 11 -12.87 -18.69 -15.47
N ALA A 12 -14.05 -18.42 -14.91
CA ALA A 12 -15.28 -18.27 -15.69
C ALA A 12 -15.38 -16.90 -16.38
N ASN A 13 -14.58 -15.91 -15.94
CA ASN A 13 -14.50 -14.62 -16.62
C ASN A 13 -13.61 -14.76 -17.88
N PRO A 14 -14.10 -14.43 -19.09
CA PRO A 14 -13.32 -14.49 -20.32
C PRO A 14 -12.01 -13.70 -20.30
N LEU A 15 -11.95 -12.61 -19.52
CA LEU A 15 -10.72 -11.79 -19.36
C LEU A 15 -9.64 -12.51 -18.55
N TYR A 16 -9.99 -13.51 -17.74
CA TYR A 16 -9.06 -14.18 -16.83
C TYR A 16 -8.99 -15.69 -17.08
N ASN A 17 -9.47 -16.14 -18.23
CA ASN A 17 -9.52 -17.56 -18.57
C ASN A 17 -8.13 -18.07 -19.00
N CYS A 18 -7.59 -19.03 -18.24
CA CYS A 18 -6.29 -19.65 -18.50
C CYS A 18 -6.38 -21.00 -19.22
N SER A 19 -7.57 -21.44 -19.65
CA SER A 19 -7.82 -22.81 -20.17
C SER A 19 -7.08 -23.15 -21.47
N ALA A 20 -6.40 -22.19 -22.10
CA ALA A 20 -5.63 -22.43 -23.32
C ALA A 20 -4.39 -23.32 -23.10
N LYS A 21 -3.84 -23.37 -21.87
CA LYS A 21 -2.67 -24.17 -21.52
C LYS A 21 -2.78 -24.66 -20.07
N THR A 22 -2.00 -25.66 -19.73
CA THR A 22 -1.84 -26.08 -18.33
C THR A 22 -1.09 -25.02 -17.51
N SER A 23 -1.28 -25.02 -16.19
CA SER A 23 -0.58 -24.08 -15.30
C SER A 23 0.94 -24.20 -15.35
N GLU A 24 1.46 -25.41 -15.59
CA GLU A 24 2.89 -25.68 -15.74
C GLU A 24 3.42 -25.04 -17.03
N GLU A 25 2.76 -25.26 -18.17
CA GLU A 25 3.13 -24.65 -19.45
C GLU A 25 3.09 -23.12 -19.39
N TRP A 26 2.10 -22.53 -18.72
CA TRP A 26 2.05 -21.08 -18.50
C TRP A 26 3.26 -20.57 -17.70
N THR A 27 3.62 -21.30 -16.65
CA THR A 27 4.74 -20.97 -15.77
C THR A 27 6.07 -21.10 -16.50
N GLU A 28 6.25 -22.14 -17.32
CA GLU A 28 7.48 -22.34 -18.09
C GLU A 28 7.66 -21.32 -19.21
N GLN A 29 6.57 -20.90 -19.85
CA GLN A 29 6.65 -19.98 -21.00
C GLN A 29 6.71 -18.51 -20.60
N LEU A 30 5.96 -18.11 -19.57
CA LEU A 30 5.82 -16.70 -19.19
C LEU A 30 6.47 -16.37 -17.85
N GLY A 31 6.82 -17.38 -17.05
CA GLY A 31 7.38 -17.22 -15.72
C GLY A 31 8.90 -17.21 -15.70
N THR A 32 9.47 -16.47 -14.76
CA THR A 32 10.93 -16.45 -14.50
C THR A 32 11.19 -16.84 -13.06
N LYS A 33 11.87 -17.97 -12.85
CA LYS A 33 12.25 -18.42 -11.51
C LYS A 33 13.36 -17.54 -10.95
N ARG A 34 13.10 -16.86 -9.83
CA ARG A 34 14.06 -15.98 -9.15
C ARG A 34 14.19 -16.39 -7.68
N PRO A 35 14.73 -17.58 -7.37
CA PRO A 35 14.70 -18.15 -6.01
C PRO A 35 15.45 -17.31 -4.98
N LEU A 36 16.60 -16.72 -5.35
CA LEU A 36 17.36 -15.84 -4.45
C LEU A 36 16.54 -14.59 -4.09
N LEU A 37 15.97 -13.91 -5.08
CA LEU A 37 15.14 -12.73 -4.87
C LEU A 37 13.93 -13.08 -4.00
N GLY A 38 13.22 -14.16 -4.35
CA GLY A 38 12.03 -14.59 -3.62
C GLY A 38 12.33 -14.94 -2.16
N PHE A 39 13.45 -15.62 -1.89
CA PHE A 39 13.87 -15.92 -0.53
C PHE A 39 14.20 -14.65 0.28
N VAL A 40 14.93 -13.71 -0.32
CA VAL A 40 15.28 -12.44 0.34
C VAL A 40 14.03 -11.61 0.65
N VAL A 41 13.11 -11.46 -0.31
CA VAL A 41 11.86 -10.69 -0.14
C VAL A 41 10.93 -11.35 0.87
N MET A 42 10.82 -12.68 0.86
CA MET A 42 10.03 -13.43 1.83
C MET A 42 10.58 -13.28 3.26
N LEU A 43 11.89 -13.46 3.45
CA LEU A 43 12.53 -13.26 4.76
C LEU A 43 12.36 -11.83 5.26
N PHE A 44 12.51 -10.84 4.37
CA PHE A 44 12.27 -9.45 4.70
C PHE A 44 10.84 -9.23 5.18
N GLY A 45 9.83 -9.73 4.45
CA GLY A 45 8.42 -9.64 4.84
C GLY A 45 8.16 -10.25 6.22
N ILE A 46 8.63 -11.48 6.46
CA ILE A 46 8.49 -12.17 7.75
C ILE A 46 9.14 -11.36 8.88
N PHE A 47 10.33 -10.81 8.65
CA PHE A 47 11.01 -9.98 9.64
C PHE A 47 10.22 -8.71 9.97
N ILE A 48 9.66 -8.04 8.96
CA ILE A 48 8.80 -6.86 9.16
C ILE A 48 7.56 -7.21 9.98
N GLU A 49 6.85 -8.30 9.64
CA GLU A 49 5.67 -8.78 10.38
C GLU A 49 5.98 -9.00 11.87
N ILE A 50 7.11 -9.66 12.17
CA ILE A 50 7.57 -9.91 13.54
C ILE A 50 7.81 -8.61 14.30
N ILE A 51 8.29 -7.54 13.63
CA ILE A 51 8.51 -6.23 14.26
C ILE A 51 7.20 -5.47 14.46
N TYR A 52 6.24 -5.57 13.54
CA TYR A 52 4.98 -4.84 13.66
C TYR A 52 4.16 -5.23 14.87
N VAL A 53 4.07 -6.53 15.15
CA VAL A 53 3.29 -7.06 16.28
C VAL A 53 3.67 -6.39 17.62
N PRO A 54 4.94 -6.38 18.08
CA PRO A 54 5.31 -5.72 19.33
C PRO A 54 5.15 -4.19 19.26
N CYS A 55 5.33 -3.56 18.10
CA CYS A 55 5.09 -2.12 17.94
C CYS A 55 3.62 -1.75 18.16
N LEU A 56 2.68 -2.47 17.53
CA LEU A 56 1.24 -2.26 17.73
C LEU A 56 0.82 -2.61 19.16
N CYS A 57 1.36 -3.68 19.72
CA CYS A 57 1.15 -4.04 21.13
C CYS A 57 1.62 -2.94 22.08
N ALA A 58 2.76 -2.29 21.81
CA ALA A 58 3.28 -1.20 22.62
C ALA A 58 2.37 0.03 22.58
N ILE A 59 1.86 0.40 21.40
CA ILE A 59 0.89 1.51 21.23
C ILE A 59 -0.37 1.25 22.08
N TYR A 60 -0.89 0.03 22.02
CA TYR A 60 -2.06 -0.38 22.79
C TYR A 60 -1.78 -0.38 24.30
N LYS A 61 -0.73 -1.09 24.76
CA LYS A 61 -0.39 -1.23 26.18
C LYS A 61 -0.08 0.10 26.86
N ARG A 62 0.58 1.02 26.17
CA ARG A 62 0.90 2.36 26.70
C ARG A 62 -0.26 3.35 26.63
N ARG A 63 -1.48 2.90 26.26
CA ARG A 63 -2.69 3.73 26.14
C ARG A 63 -2.48 4.95 25.22
N LEU A 64 -1.58 4.86 24.25
CA LEU A 64 -1.27 5.95 23.31
C LEU A 64 -2.43 6.24 22.36
N LEU A 65 -3.35 5.27 22.20
CA LEU A 65 -4.61 5.40 21.47
C LEU A 65 -5.55 6.46 22.04
N GLN A 66 -5.22 7.16 23.13
CA GLN A 66 -5.92 8.37 23.53
C GLN A 66 -5.72 9.53 22.54
N HIS A 67 -4.56 9.58 21.86
CA HIS A 67 -4.24 10.63 20.89
C HIS A 67 -4.68 10.23 19.48
N SER A 68 -5.27 11.18 18.73
CA SER A 68 -5.77 10.96 17.36
C SER A 68 -4.71 10.40 16.40
N CYS A 69 -3.47 10.88 16.51
CA CYS A 69 -2.34 10.41 15.71
C CYS A 69 -2.11 8.92 15.83
N TYR A 70 -2.02 8.43 17.07
CA TYR A 70 -1.68 7.04 17.34
C TYR A 70 -2.83 6.11 16.96
N LYS A 71 -4.09 6.57 16.96
CA LYS A 71 -5.22 5.81 16.40
C LYS A 71 -5.03 5.57 14.90
N ILE A 72 -4.72 6.62 14.14
CA ILE A 72 -4.49 6.53 12.70
C ILE A 72 -3.25 5.67 12.40
N MET A 73 -2.15 5.87 13.14
CA MET A 73 -0.93 5.06 12.99
C MET A 73 -1.16 3.58 13.32
N PHE A 74 -1.98 3.28 14.33
CA PHE A 74 -2.33 1.90 14.67
C PHE A 74 -3.10 1.24 13.53
N LEU A 75 -4.10 1.92 12.97
CA LEU A 75 -4.85 1.43 11.81
C LEU A 75 -3.96 1.26 10.58
N LEU A 76 -3.08 2.23 10.31
CA LEU A 76 -2.10 2.16 9.22
C LEU A 76 -1.19 0.93 9.39
N GLY A 77 -0.70 0.67 10.60
CA GLY A 77 0.14 -0.50 10.85
C GLY A 77 -0.59 -1.83 10.67
N VAL A 78 -1.88 -1.93 11.04
CA VAL A 78 -2.67 -3.14 10.76
C VAL A 78 -2.86 -3.34 9.25
N THR A 79 -3.15 -2.28 8.52
CA THR A 79 -3.25 -2.30 7.05
C THR A 79 -1.92 -2.72 6.41
N ASP A 80 -0.80 -2.17 6.89
CA ASP A 80 0.54 -2.45 6.38
C ASP A 80 0.95 -3.92 6.60
N MET A 81 0.55 -4.54 7.71
CA MET A 81 0.76 -5.98 7.93
C MET A 81 -0.01 -6.82 6.88
N ILE A 82 -1.31 -6.56 6.69
CA ILE A 82 -2.10 -7.29 5.70
C ILE A 82 -1.49 -7.15 4.29
N ALA A 83 -1.05 -5.95 3.93
CA ALA A 83 -0.40 -5.70 2.65
C ALA A 83 0.95 -6.43 2.54
N THR A 84 1.81 -6.37 3.57
CA THR A 84 3.15 -7.01 3.59
C THR A 84 3.07 -8.52 3.45
N SER A 85 2.11 -9.15 4.11
CA SER A 85 1.84 -10.58 3.98
C SER A 85 1.61 -10.99 2.52
N ILE A 86 0.99 -10.12 1.72
CA ILE A 86 0.74 -10.39 0.29
C ILE A 86 1.94 -9.97 -0.56
N THR A 87 2.37 -8.72 -0.44
CA THR A 87 3.34 -8.09 -1.35
C THR A 87 4.77 -8.57 -1.12
N SER A 88 5.10 -9.06 0.08
CA SER A 88 6.43 -9.59 0.39
C SER A 88 6.40 -11.11 0.62
N VAL A 89 5.58 -11.61 1.55
CA VAL A 89 5.64 -13.04 1.92
C VAL A 89 5.10 -13.93 0.78
N LEU A 90 3.88 -13.66 0.32
CA LEU A 90 3.30 -14.42 -0.80
C LEU A 90 4.06 -14.17 -2.10
N SER A 91 4.36 -12.91 -2.46
CA SER A 91 5.19 -12.61 -3.64
C SER A 91 6.55 -13.32 -3.61
N GLY A 92 7.20 -13.39 -2.45
CA GLY A 92 8.47 -14.09 -2.29
C GLY A 92 8.37 -15.57 -2.63
N TYR A 93 7.30 -16.25 -2.20
CA TYR A 93 6.99 -17.61 -2.64
C TYR A 93 6.74 -17.68 -4.15
N LEU A 94 5.92 -16.77 -4.70
CA LEU A 94 5.60 -16.71 -6.12
C LEU A 94 6.85 -16.48 -6.99
N PHE A 95 7.84 -15.73 -6.51
CA PHE A 95 9.13 -15.56 -7.17
C PHE A 95 9.99 -16.83 -7.20
N ILE A 96 9.95 -17.64 -6.14
CA ILE A 96 10.72 -18.90 -6.06
C ILE A 96 10.23 -19.89 -7.13
N VAL A 97 8.90 -20.02 -7.27
CA VAL A 97 8.31 -20.93 -8.25
C VAL A 97 8.27 -20.35 -9.66
N GLY A 98 8.48 -19.04 -9.82
CA GLY A 98 8.39 -18.35 -11.11
C GLY A 98 6.95 -18.15 -11.57
N ALA A 99 6.02 -17.94 -10.65
CA ALA A 99 4.60 -17.89 -10.95
C ALA A 99 4.23 -16.71 -11.87
N VAL A 100 3.22 -16.96 -12.69
CA VAL A 100 2.43 -15.96 -13.39
C VAL A 100 0.97 -16.09 -12.94
N PHE A 101 0.10 -15.21 -13.40
CA PHE A 101 -1.32 -15.26 -13.05
C PHE A 101 -1.92 -16.66 -13.22
N CYS A 102 -1.71 -17.32 -14.36
CA CYS A 102 -2.27 -18.64 -14.67
C CYS A 102 -1.63 -19.81 -13.90
N THR A 103 -0.56 -19.59 -13.13
CA THR A 103 -0.01 -20.62 -12.24
C THR A 103 -0.98 -20.91 -11.11
N TYR A 104 -1.51 -19.86 -10.47
CA TYR A 104 -2.47 -19.95 -9.36
C TYR A 104 -3.55 -18.86 -9.49
N PRO A 105 -4.46 -18.97 -10.47
CA PRO A 105 -5.32 -17.85 -10.86
C PRO A 105 -6.23 -17.33 -9.75
N GLU A 106 -6.88 -18.22 -8.99
CA GLU A 106 -7.74 -17.83 -7.87
C GLU A 106 -6.95 -17.14 -6.75
N LEU A 107 -5.79 -17.71 -6.38
CA LEU A 107 -4.92 -17.15 -5.36
C LEU A 107 -4.38 -15.78 -5.76
N VAL A 108 -3.82 -15.66 -6.96
CA VAL A 108 -3.22 -14.41 -7.47
C VAL A 108 -4.28 -13.33 -7.66
N TYR A 109 -5.48 -13.67 -8.14
CA TYR A 109 -6.57 -12.72 -8.29
C TYR A 109 -7.06 -12.16 -6.95
N VAL A 110 -7.28 -13.04 -5.97
CA VAL A 110 -7.75 -12.65 -4.64
C VAL A 110 -6.66 -11.87 -3.91
N ALA A 111 -5.43 -12.38 -3.89
CA ALA A 111 -4.29 -11.69 -3.31
C ALA A 111 -4.08 -10.31 -3.95
N GLY A 112 -4.17 -10.23 -5.27
CA GLY A 112 -4.10 -8.98 -6.03
C GLY A 112 -5.17 -7.95 -5.65
N SER A 113 -6.41 -8.41 -5.45
CA SER A 113 -7.51 -7.54 -4.99
C SER A 113 -7.21 -6.96 -3.61
N PHE A 114 -6.75 -7.79 -2.68
CA PHE A 114 -6.39 -7.35 -1.32
C PHE A 114 -5.12 -6.49 -1.29
N ALA A 115 -4.12 -6.78 -2.13
CA ALA A 115 -2.91 -5.98 -2.25
C ALA A 115 -3.24 -4.56 -2.71
N LEU A 116 -4.06 -4.43 -3.77
CA LEU A 116 -4.54 -3.13 -4.22
C LEU A 116 -5.39 -2.44 -3.14
N GLY A 117 -6.26 -3.18 -2.45
CA GLY A 117 -7.03 -2.68 -1.31
C GLY A 117 -6.15 -2.11 -0.19
N GLY A 118 -5.12 -2.85 0.20
CA GLY A 118 -4.13 -2.44 1.19
C GLY A 118 -3.35 -1.20 0.76
N TRP A 119 -2.96 -1.14 -0.52
CA TRP A 119 -2.31 0.03 -1.11
C TRP A 119 -3.16 1.30 -0.98
N VAL A 120 -4.40 1.27 -1.48
CA VAL A 120 -5.29 2.44 -1.44
C VAL A 120 -5.66 2.83 0.01
N CYS A 121 -5.78 1.85 0.90
CA CYS A 121 -6.01 2.08 2.33
C CYS A 121 -4.83 2.80 2.98
N SER A 122 -3.61 2.32 2.72
CA SER A 122 -2.36 2.88 3.26
C SER A 122 -2.17 4.32 2.76
N CYS A 123 -2.42 4.58 1.48
CA CYS A 123 -2.41 5.94 0.90
C CYS A 123 -3.42 6.87 1.61
N ALA A 124 -4.67 6.44 1.76
CA ALA A 124 -5.72 7.24 2.38
C ALA A 124 -5.46 7.52 3.87
N LEU A 125 -5.03 6.51 4.64
CA LEU A 125 -4.67 6.65 6.05
C LEU A 125 -3.45 7.55 6.25
N THR A 126 -2.49 7.47 5.34
CA THR A 126 -1.29 8.31 5.36
C THR A 126 -1.64 9.77 5.06
N LEU A 127 -2.48 10.06 4.07
CA LEU A 127 -3.01 11.42 3.85
C LEU A 127 -3.78 11.92 5.07
N LEU A 128 -4.64 11.07 5.65
CA LEU A 128 -5.40 11.42 6.85
C LEU A 128 -4.48 11.75 8.03
N LEU A 129 -3.37 11.02 8.18
CA LEU A 129 -2.36 11.29 9.19
C LEU A 129 -1.73 12.68 9.00
N ILE A 130 -1.37 13.04 7.78
CA ILE A 130 -0.83 14.38 7.46
C ILE A 130 -1.86 15.46 7.77
N ILE A 131 -3.11 15.30 7.31
CA ILE A 131 -4.19 16.25 7.56
C ILE A 131 -4.37 16.45 9.07
N ASN A 132 -4.40 15.36 9.85
CA ASN A 132 -4.47 15.41 11.31
C ASN A 132 -3.31 16.21 11.92
N ARG A 133 -2.06 16.04 11.43
CA ARG A 133 -0.90 16.82 11.92
C ARG A 133 -1.01 18.31 11.55
N ILE A 134 -1.47 18.62 10.35
CA ILE A 134 -1.59 20.01 9.87
C ILE A 134 -2.72 20.72 10.60
N CYS A 135 -3.88 20.06 10.77
CA CYS A 135 -5.01 20.61 11.53
C CYS A 135 -4.62 20.88 12.99
N ASP A 136 -3.87 20.00 13.64
CA ASP A 136 -3.38 20.21 15.01
C ASP A 136 -2.56 21.51 15.16
N ILE A 137 -1.88 21.95 14.10
CA ILE A 137 -0.97 23.10 14.13
C ILE A 137 -1.63 24.37 13.58
N LEU A 138 -2.28 24.28 12.42
CA LEU A 138 -2.78 25.44 11.67
C LEU A 138 -4.26 25.74 11.96
N ALA A 139 -5.04 24.74 12.37
CA ALA A 139 -6.49 24.88 12.52
C ALA A 139 -7.02 24.04 13.70
N PRO A 140 -6.66 24.39 14.95
CA PRO A 140 -7.00 23.59 16.13
C PRO A 140 -8.52 23.38 16.30
N ARG A 141 -9.35 24.34 15.89
CA ARG A 141 -10.82 24.19 15.88
C ARG A 141 -11.31 23.07 14.97
N ILE A 142 -10.70 22.92 13.78
CA ILE A 142 -11.01 21.84 12.85
C ILE A 142 -10.49 20.51 13.42
N SER A 143 -9.30 20.53 14.03
CA SER A 143 -8.75 19.32 14.65
C SER A 143 -9.64 18.81 15.78
N GLU A 144 -10.10 19.69 16.66
CA GLU A 144 -11.03 19.32 17.73
C GLU A 144 -12.37 18.80 17.17
N PHE A 145 -12.86 19.40 16.08
CA PHE A 145 -14.10 18.94 15.45
C PHE A 145 -13.97 17.53 14.86
N LEU A 146 -12.92 17.25 14.08
CA LEU A 146 -12.75 15.99 13.33
C LEU A 146 -12.06 14.88 14.13
N PHE A 147 -11.10 15.22 14.99
CA PHE A 147 -10.17 14.29 15.62
C PHE A 147 -10.33 14.18 17.15
N SER A 148 -11.42 14.70 17.71
CA SER A 148 -11.76 14.52 19.13
C SER A 148 -12.24 13.10 19.44
N THR A 149 -11.63 12.47 20.45
CA THR A 149 -12.08 11.23 21.11
C THR A 149 -12.55 10.15 20.12
N TYR A 150 -13.86 9.89 20.00
CA TYR A 150 -14.36 8.81 19.14
C TYR A 150 -14.41 9.19 17.65
N ARG A 151 -14.42 10.49 17.33
CA ARG A 151 -14.59 11.00 15.97
C ARG A 151 -13.43 10.62 15.06
N THR A 152 -12.21 10.48 15.59
CA THR A 152 -11.09 9.96 14.82
C THR A 152 -11.38 8.58 14.22
N TRP A 153 -12.05 7.69 14.96
CA TRP A 153 -12.41 6.36 14.47
C TRP A 153 -13.47 6.43 13.38
N LEU A 154 -14.44 7.34 13.51
CA LEU A 154 -15.44 7.60 12.46
C LEU A 154 -14.81 8.14 11.19
N VAL A 155 -13.92 9.13 11.30
CA VAL A 155 -13.20 9.68 10.14
C VAL A 155 -12.32 8.61 9.50
N ALA A 156 -11.66 7.77 10.30
CA ALA A 156 -10.84 6.67 9.78
C ALA A 156 -11.67 5.56 9.12
N THR A 157 -12.98 5.50 9.34
CA THR A 157 -13.89 4.57 8.63
C THR A 157 -13.99 4.92 7.15
N ILE A 158 -13.79 6.18 6.76
CA ILE A 158 -13.85 6.63 5.36
C ILE A 158 -12.81 5.89 4.49
N PRO A 159 -11.50 5.85 4.84
CA PRO A 159 -10.52 5.00 4.19
C PRO A 159 -10.95 3.54 4.05
N PHE A 160 -11.52 2.93 5.09
CA PHE A 160 -11.92 1.51 5.05
C PHE A 160 -13.09 1.25 4.10
N VAL A 161 -14.09 2.13 4.08
CA VAL A 161 -15.21 2.03 3.12
C VAL A 161 -14.69 2.15 1.70
N TYR A 162 -13.81 3.12 1.44
CA TYR A 162 -13.16 3.27 0.14
C TYR A 162 -12.39 1.99 -0.25
N THR A 163 -11.58 1.43 0.65
CA THR A 163 -10.85 0.17 0.44
C THR A 163 -11.78 -1.00 0.10
N LEU A 164 -12.89 -1.16 0.83
CA LEU A 164 -13.85 -2.23 0.56
C LEU A 164 -14.45 -2.09 -0.84
N MET A 165 -14.78 -0.87 -1.25
CA MET A 165 -15.26 -0.60 -2.60
C MET A 165 -14.21 -0.97 -3.65
N VAL A 166 -12.92 -0.68 -3.42
CA VAL A 166 -11.84 -1.06 -4.34
C VAL A 166 -11.68 -2.58 -4.43
N ILE A 167 -11.66 -3.30 -3.30
CA ILE A 167 -11.50 -4.76 -3.30
C ILE A 167 -12.65 -5.44 -4.06
N ILE A 168 -13.86 -4.93 -3.92
CA ILE A 168 -15.04 -5.51 -4.57
C ILE A 168 -15.08 -5.15 -6.05
N PHE A 169 -15.05 -3.84 -6.37
CA PHE A 169 -15.44 -3.31 -7.68
C PHE A 169 -14.27 -3.00 -8.62
N ALA A 170 -13.05 -2.81 -8.13
CA ALA A 170 -11.91 -2.49 -8.99
C ALA A 170 -11.33 -3.75 -9.66
N HIS A 171 -10.68 -3.57 -10.81
CA HIS A 171 -9.83 -4.59 -11.40
C HIS A 171 -8.64 -4.87 -10.47
N PRO A 172 -8.31 -6.14 -10.18
CA PRO A 172 -7.14 -6.43 -9.36
C PRO A 172 -5.85 -6.18 -10.13
N ILE A 173 -4.77 -6.06 -9.37
CA ILE A 173 -3.40 -6.15 -9.87
C ILE A 173 -2.93 -7.61 -9.73
N LEU A 174 -2.17 -8.12 -10.69
CA LEU A 174 -1.87 -9.54 -10.84
C LEU A 174 -0.37 -9.75 -10.86
N PHE A 175 0.10 -10.68 -10.03
CA PHE A 175 1.52 -10.96 -9.89
C PHE A 175 2.10 -11.57 -11.17
N ASN A 176 3.26 -11.05 -11.60
CA ASN A 176 4.04 -11.63 -12.69
C ASN A 176 5.53 -11.67 -12.31
N SER A 177 6.10 -12.87 -12.23
CA SER A 177 7.51 -13.09 -11.85
C SER A 177 8.52 -12.57 -12.86
N THR A 178 8.16 -12.50 -14.14
CA THR A 178 9.04 -11.98 -15.21
C THR A 178 9.13 -10.46 -15.13
N VAL A 179 8.00 -9.79 -14.94
CA VAL A 179 7.94 -8.33 -14.74
C VAL A 179 8.42 -7.94 -13.33
N MET A 180 8.37 -8.87 -12.36
CA MET A 180 8.70 -8.66 -10.95
C MET A 180 7.78 -7.69 -10.21
N ALA A 181 6.51 -7.62 -10.60
CA ALA A 181 5.54 -6.72 -9.99
C ALA A 181 4.10 -7.24 -10.15
N PHE A 182 3.18 -6.57 -9.45
CA PHE A 182 1.75 -6.74 -9.66
C PHE A 182 1.24 -5.79 -10.75
N ILE A 183 0.91 -6.31 -11.92
CA ILE A 183 0.46 -5.52 -13.07
C ILE A 183 -1.03 -5.73 -13.34
N GLY A 184 -1.71 -4.78 -13.97
CA GLY A 184 -3.13 -4.96 -14.32
C GLY A 184 -3.35 -6.09 -15.33
N ASP A 185 -2.49 -6.16 -16.35
CA ASP A 185 -2.59 -7.14 -17.43
C ASP A 185 -1.96 -8.48 -17.04
N PRO A 186 -2.70 -9.61 -17.08
CA PRO A 186 -2.14 -10.93 -16.81
C PRO A 186 -1.19 -11.46 -17.89
N LEU A 187 -1.03 -10.74 -19.02
CA LEU A 187 -0.19 -11.07 -20.17
C LEU A 187 -0.55 -12.39 -20.87
N ILE A 188 -1.82 -12.77 -20.81
CA ILE A 188 -2.37 -13.98 -21.46
C ILE A 188 -2.74 -13.68 -22.92
N TYR A 189 -3.30 -12.50 -23.18
CA TYR A 189 -3.81 -12.08 -24.48
C TYR A 189 -3.09 -10.82 -24.95
N LYS A 190 -2.44 -10.88 -26.12
CA LYS A 190 -1.61 -9.79 -26.65
C LYS A 190 -2.39 -8.50 -26.99
N ASP A 191 -3.66 -8.63 -27.35
CA ASP A 191 -4.47 -7.50 -27.88
C ASP A 191 -5.52 -6.99 -26.88
N MET A 192 -5.49 -7.42 -25.62
CA MET A 192 -6.49 -7.05 -24.60
C MET A 192 -5.94 -6.22 -23.44
N SER A 193 -4.69 -5.76 -23.50
CA SER A 193 -4.05 -5.02 -22.39
C SER A 193 -4.87 -3.82 -21.88
N GLY A 194 -5.56 -3.12 -22.79
CA GLY A 194 -6.42 -1.98 -22.44
C GLY A 194 -7.65 -2.34 -21.60
N ALA A 195 -8.12 -3.60 -21.66
CA ALA A 195 -9.30 -4.06 -20.91
C ALA A 195 -9.01 -4.21 -19.40
N TYR A 196 -7.74 -4.36 -19.02
CA TYR A 196 -7.32 -4.48 -17.62
C TYR A 196 -6.97 -3.14 -16.97
N TYR A 197 -7.22 -2.03 -17.67
CA TYR A 197 -6.95 -0.70 -17.15
C TYR A 197 -7.75 -0.45 -15.86
N ASN A 198 -7.04 -0.02 -14.82
CA ASN A 198 -7.63 0.28 -13.52
C ASN A 198 -7.66 1.80 -13.27
N PRO A 199 -8.77 2.49 -13.60
CA PRO A 199 -8.88 3.93 -13.39
C PRO A 199 -8.85 4.31 -11.90
N ILE A 200 -9.31 3.42 -11.01
CA ILE A 200 -9.34 3.68 -9.56
C ILE A 200 -7.92 3.74 -9.01
N GLN A 201 -7.03 2.82 -9.42
CA GLN A 201 -5.63 2.85 -9.02
C GLN A 201 -4.93 4.12 -9.52
N VAL A 202 -5.17 4.50 -10.77
CA VAL A 202 -4.59 5.71 -11.37
C VAL A 202 -5.05 6.96 -10.61
N LEU A 203 -6.36 7.09 -10.40
CA LEU A 203 -6.93 8.22 -9.66
C LEU A 203 -6.38 8.26 -8.23
N ASN A 204 -6.31 7.13 -7.54
CA ASN A 204 -5.72 7.03 -6.21
C ASN A 204 -4.29 7.56 -6.17
N ASN A 205 -3.45 7.13 -7.12
CA ASN A 205 -2.05 7.55 -7.18
C ASN A 205 -1.93 9.06 -7.46
N VAL A 206 -2.73 9.60 -8.39
CA VAL A 206 -2.75 11.04 -8.69
C VAL A 206 -3.18 11.84 -7.47
N VAL A 207 -4.29 11.47 -6.82
CA VAL A 207 -4.79 12.13 -5.60
C VAL A 207 -3.76 12.04 -4.47
N PHE A 208 -3.12 10.88 -4.30
CA PHE A 208 -2.11 10.68 -3.28
C PHE A 208 -0.87 11.56 -3.50
N ILE A 209 -0.31 11.55 -4.71
CA ILE A 209 0.88 12.34 -5.07
C ILE A 209 0.57 13.85 -4.92
N THR A 210 -0.52 14.31 -5.54
CA THR A 210 -0.90 15.73 -5.49
C THR A 210 -1.21 16.18 -4.08
N GLY A 211 -2.02 15.41 -3.33
CA GLY A 211 -2.35 15.69 -1.93
C GLY A 211 -1.09 15.76 -1.05
N THR A 212 -0.18 14.79 -1.20
CA THR A 212 1.08 14.77 -0.46
C THR A 212 1.91 16.03 -0.72
N ILE A 213 2.07 16.42 -1.99
CA ILE A 213 2.80 17.64 -2.37
C ILE A 213 2.12 18.90 -1.80
N THR A 214 0.80 19.02 -1.94
CA THR A 214 0.05 20.18 -1.47
C THR A 214 0.11 20.31 0.05
N PHE A 215 -0.17 19.24 0.80
CA PHE A 215 -0.18 19.28 2.26
C PHE A 215 1.22 19.49 2.85
N TYR A 216 2.27 18.85 2.31
CA TYR A 216 3.64 19.14 2.75
C TYR A 216 4.13 20.52 2.34
N GLY A 217 3.81 20.96 1.12
CA GLY A 217 4.12 22.32 0.65
C GLY A 217 3.50 23.38 1.56
N ALA A 218 2.22 23.21 1.90
CA ALA A 218 1.52 24.07 2.86
C ALA A 218 2.23 24.05 4.22
N TYR A 219 2.51 22.87 4.78
CA TYR A 219 3.20 22.76 6.07
C TYR A 219 4.56 23.47 6.07
N CYS A 220 5.42 23.20 5.06
CA CYS A 220 6.74 23.81 4.96
C CYS A 220 6.63 25.33 4.86
N PHE A 221 5.69 25.85 4.08
CA PHE A 221 5.42 27.28 3.95
C PHE A 221 4.97 27.93 5.27
N PHE A 222 4.06 27.29 6.01
CA PHE A 222 3.61 27.82 7.30
C PHE A 222 4.69 27.73 8.39
N MET A 223 5.49 26.66 8.39
CA MET A 223 6.59 26.48 9.36
C MET A 223 7.73 27.47 9.14
N THR A 224 8.10 27.79 7.90
CA THR A 224 9.11 28.82 7.61
C THR A 224 8.62 30.21 8.03
N LYS A 225 7.32 30.49 7.86
CA LYS A 225 6.69 31.74 8.32
C LYS A 225 6.52 31.80 9.86
N SER A 226 6.43 30.64 10.51
CA SER A 226 6.13 30.48 11.94
C SER A 226 7.34 30.22 12.83
N GLN A 227 8.56 30.65 12.45
CA GLN A 227 9.71 30.73 13.36
C GLN A 227 9.49 31.63 14.61
N ARG A 228 8.29 32.20 14.78
CA ARG A 228 7.81 32.89 15.98
C ARG A 228 6.98 31.96 16.89
N GLY A 229 7.63 31.15 17.73
CA GLY A 229 7.08 30.80 19.04
C GLY A 229 6.29 29.50 19.25
N TYR A 230 6.15 28.59 18.28
CA TYR A 230 5.47 27.30 18.53
C TYR A 230 6.41 26.26 19.17
N LYS A 231 6.18 25.89 20.45
CA LYS A 231 6.84 24.76 21.14
C LYS A 231 6.33 23.44 20.56
N VAL A 232 7.07 22.84 19.62
CA VAL A 232 6.74 21.52 19.04
C VAL A 232 7.63 20.43 19.67
N SER A 233 7.25 19.92 20.84
CA SER A 233 8.10 19.00 21.62
C SER A 233 7.82 17.51 21.44
N SER A 234 6.69 17.11 20.83
CA SER A 234 6.34 15.69 20.60
C SER A 234 5.93 15.40 19.15
N SER A 235 5.22 16.34 18.50
CA SER A 235 4.71 16.20 17.12
C SER A 235 5.81 16.10 16.04
N ARG A 236 7.01 16.65 16.26
CA ARG A 236 8.07 16.70 15.24
C ARG A 236 8.61 15.33 14.84
N SER A 237 8.78 14.42 15.81
CA SER A 237 9.33 13.08 15.54
C SER A 237 8.34 12.24 14.72
N VAL A 238 7.07 12.27 15.11
CA VAL A 238 5.97 11.58 14.42
C VAL A 238 5.70 12.22 13.05
N PHE A 239 5.85 13.53 12.93
CA PHE A 239 5.76 14.23 11.65
C PHE A 239 6.86 13.78 10.68
N ILE A 240 8.14 13.79 11.10
CA ILE A 240 9.26 13.32 10.27
C ILE A 240 9.04 11.87 9.84
N GLN A 241 8.56 11.02 10.75
CA GLN A 241 8.21 9.64 10.42
C GLN A 241 7.13 9.58 9.34
N SER A 242 6.05 10.35 9.47
CA SER A 242 5.00 10.42 8.44
C SER A 242 5.54 10.91 7.10
N THR A 243 6.43 11.91 7.08
CA THR A 243 7.07 12.41 5.85
C THR A 243 7.89 11.36 5.16
N LEU A 244 8.70 10.60 5.90
CA LEU A 244 9.49 9.53 5.31
C LEU A 244 8.61 8.43 4.71
N ILE A 245 7.54 8.04 5.39
CA ILE A 245 6.57 7.06 4.88
C ILE A 245 5.92 7.58 3.58
N CYS A 246 5.49 8.84 3.57
CA CYS A 246 4.88 9.45 2.38
C CYS A 246 5.83 9.53 1.19
N SER A 247 7.09 9.89 1.40
CA SER A 247 8.08 9.97 0.32
C SER A 247 8.32 8.61 -0.33
N ILE A 248 8.41 7.55 0.46
CA ILE A 248 8.58 6.18 -0.07
C ILE A 248 7.30 5.74 -0.81
N ASN A 249 6.12 6.04 -0.25
CA ASN A 249 4.83 5.80 -0.91
C ASN A 249 4.71 6.54 -2.25
N CYS A 250 5.17 7.79 -2.31
CA CYS A 250 5.15 8.59 -3.53
C CYS A 250 6.07 8.00 -4.60
N SER A 251 7.24 7.49 -4.21
CA SER A 251 8.17 6.82 -5.13
C SER A 251 7.56 5.55 -5.73
N ALA A 252 6.95 4.70 -4.89
CA ALA A 252 6.25 3.51 -5.36
C ALA A 252 5.06 3.87 -6.28
N ALA A 253 4.24 4.85 -5.90
CA ALA A 253 3.13 5.34 -6.71
C ALA A 253 3.60 5.85 -8.09
N LEU A 254 4.73 6.57 -8.13
CA LEU A 254 5.30 7.09 -9.36
C LEU A 254 5.79 5.96 -10.28
N VAL A 255 6.55 4.99 -9.75
CA VAL A 255 7.04 3.85 -10.54
C VAL A 255 5.87 3.06 -11.13
N TYR A 256 4.88 2.69 -10.30
CA TYR A 256 3.69 1.97 -10.76
C TYR A 256 2.85 2.77 -11.77
N SER A 257 2.84 4.10 -11.68
CA SER A 257 2.18 4.94 -12.67
C SER A 257 2.95 5.01 -13.99
N VAL A 258 4.28 5.04 -13.95
CA VAL A 258 5.14 5.00 -15.15
C VAL A 258 5.02 3.64 -15.86
N MET A 259 4.93 2.54 -15.11
CA MET A 259 4.75 1.19 -15.64
C MET A 259 3.51 1.03 -16.52
N MET A 260 2.49 1.90 -16.37
CA MET A 260 1.31 1.88 -17.23
C MET A 260 1.54 2.50 -18.61
N PHE A 261 2.57 3.34 -18.78
CA PHE A 261 2.84 4.03 -20.05
C PHE A 261 4.07 3.48 -20.77
N VAL A 262 5.03 2.96 -20.02
CA VAL A 262 6.32 2.47 -20.55
C VAL A 262 6.73 1.26 -19.76
N THR A 263 7.31 0.25 -20.42
CA THR A 263 7.96 -0.89 -19.77
C THR A 263 9.30 -0.43 -19.17
N PRO A 264 9.41 -0.19 -17.85
CA PRO A 264 10.63 0.31 -17.27
C PRO A 264 11.67 -0.81 -17.22
N ASN A 265 12.93 -0.44 -17.07
CA ASN A 265 13.99 -1.41 -16.81
C ASN A 265 13.66 -2.22 -15.54
N GLU A 266 13.98 -3.51 -15.54
CA GLU A 266 13.83 -4.45 -14.43
C GLU A 266 14.30 -3.88 -13.08
N TYR A 267 15.40 -3.12 -13.04
CA TYR A 267 15.88 -2.49 -11.80
C TYR A 267 14.94 -1.41 -11.25
N ILE A 268 14.25 -0.67 -12.12
CA ILE A 268 13.28 0.37 -11.73
C ILE A 268 12.02 -0.29 -11.18
N VAL A 269 11.57 -1.38 -11.82
CA VAL A 269 10.41 -2.15 -11.34
C VAL A 269 10.70 -2.77 -9.98
N LEU A 270 11.88 -3.38 -9.83
CA LEU A 270 12.35 -3.93 -8.56
C LEU A 270 12.44 -2.83 -7.48
N PHE A 271 12.94 -1.65 -7.83
CA PHE A 271 12.95 -0.51 -6.91
C PHE A 271 11.54 -0.09 -6.49
N GLY A 272 10.56 -0.09 -7.40
CA GLY A 272 9.17 0.19 -7.10
C GLY A 272 8.58 -0.84 -6.13
N GLU A 273 8.82 -2.12 -6.38
CA GLU A 273 8.33 -3.23 -5.54
C GLU A 273 8.98 -3.24 -4.15
N LEU A 274 10.29 -3.02 -4.09
CA LEU A 274 11.00 -2.88 -2.83
C LEU A 274 10.58 -1.62 -2.09
N SER A 275 10.34 -0.50 -2.80
CA SER A 275 9.81 0.72 -2.19
C SER A 275 8.44 0.46 -1.59
N TRP A 276 7.56 -0.23 -2.31
CA TRP A 276 6.24 -0.61 -1.81
C TRP A 276 6.35 -1.53 -0.58
N SER A 277 7.24 -2.51 -0.61
CA SER A 277 7.52 -3.37 0.56
C SER A 277 8.13 -2.58 1.74
N LEU A 278 8.98 -1.58 1.46
CA LEU A 278 9.63 -0.74 2.47
C LEU A 278 8.71 0.30 3.10
N VAL A 279 7.69 0.78 2.38
CA VAL A 279 6.61 1.62 2.94
C VAL A 279 6.06 0.93 4.17
N HIS A 280 5.69 -0.34 3.99
CA HIS A 280 5.09 -1.12 5.04
C HIS A 280 6.07 -1.47 6.13
N GLY A 281 7.39 -1.36 5.96
CA GLY A 281 8.38 -1.47 7.04
C GLY A 281 8.61 -0.18 7.84
N GLY A 282 8.31 0.99 7.25
CA GLY A 282 8.64 2.31 7.80
C GLY A 282 7.79 2.79 8.97
N SER A 283 6.55 2.30 9.09
CA SER A 283 5.61 2.68 10.15
C SER A 283 5.99 2.12 11.53
N ALA A 284 6.86 1.11 11.59
CA ALA A 284 7.33 0.47 12.81
C ALA A 284 8.49 1.18 13.54
N ARG A 285 8.85 2.42 13.18
CA ARG A 285 9.91 3.14 13.90
C ARG A 285 9.46 3.48 15.34
N PRO A 286 10.12 2.96 16.40
CA PRO A 286 9.80 3.36 17.75
C PRO A 286 10.22 4.83 17.91
N SER A 287 9.25 5.72 17.99
CA SER A 287 9.51 7.11 18.37
C SER A 287 10.29 7.12 19.69
N LYS A 288 11.28 8.01 19.83
CA LYS A 288 12.08 8.19 21.06
C LYS A 288 11.24 8.46 22.33
N ILE A 289 9.93 8.70 22.16
CA ILE A 289 8.91 8.80 23.21
C ILE A 289 8.74 7.45 23.96
N MET A 290 9.09 6.32 23.36
CA MET A 290 9.00 4.98 23.98
C MET A 290 10.12 4.70 25.00
N LYS A 291 11.10 5.60 25.14
CA LYS A 291 12.19 5.53 26.13
C LYS A 291 11.97 6.38 27.38
N SER A 292 10.81 7.01 27.53
CA SER A 292 10.36 7.60 28.80
C SER A 292 9.11 6.89 29.32
#